data_AF-A0A5B7GJ34-F1
#
_entry.id   AF-A0A5B7GJ34-F1
#
_cell.length_a   1.000
_cell.length_b   1.000
_cell.length_c   1.000
_cell.angle_alpha   90.00
_cell.angle_beta   90.00
_cell.angle_gamma   90.00
#
_symmetry.space_group_name_H-M   'P 1'
#
loop_
_entity.id
_entity.type
_entity.pdbx_description
1 polymer ?
#
loop_
_entity_poly.entity_id
_entity_poly.type
_entity_poly.pdbx_seq_one_letter_code
_entity_poly.pdbx_strand_id
1 'polypeptide(L)'
;MSPQYISLTNTSLRHASFISASTLHFNQLHASATYMPQQHISTTHFNHQHDSTTPPTVLMVEVYSEVEDVMRYYGNDSVSLAHFPFNFFMLEALNNRSTLTGYDIKDTISLWLDNMPEGKWPNWVLGNHDNGRVASRLGKDMVDALNMVVLLLPGTPLTYNGEEIGTYDSQNHSIFTLFLISQNYVKLN
;
A
#
# COMPACT_ATOMS: atom_id res chain seq x y z
N MET A 1 -45.00 -22.37 17.92
CA MET A 1 -45.02 -21.86 16.54
C MET A 1 -43.67 -21.25 16.26
N SER A 2 -42.92 -21.85 15.35
CA SER A 2 -41.58 -21.46 14.92
C SER A 2 -41.62 -20.23 14.02
N PRO A 3 -40.73 -19.24 14.17
CA PRO A 3 -40.65 -18.11 13.24
C PRO A 3 -40.09 -18.58 11.90
N GLN A 4 -40.81 -18.27 10.81
CA GLN A 4 -40.38 -18.53 9.44
C GLN A 4 -39.33 -17.50 9.02
N TYR A 5 -38.22 -17.98 8.46
CA TYR A 5 -37.21 -17.15 7.81
C TYR A 5 -37.73 -16.68 6.45
N ILE A 6 -37.77 -15.37 6.24
CA ILE A 6 -37.99 -14.77 4.92
C ILE A 6 -36.66 -14.84 4.16
N SER A 7 -36.65 -15.63 3.08
CA SER A 7 -35.58 -15.67 2.09
C SER A 7 -35.64 -14.41 1.23
N LEU A 8 -34.59 -13.59 1.25
CA LEU A 8 -34.37 -12.53 0.27
C LEU A 8 -33.22 -12.97 -0.64
N THR A 9 -33.58 -13.59 -1.77
CA THR A 9 -32.65 -13.84 -2.87
C THR A 9 -32.47 -12.58 -3.70
N ASN A 10 -31.23 -12.09 -3.70
CA ASN A 10 -30.49 -11.47 -4.81
C ASN A 10 -30.88 -10.03 -5.24
N THR A 11 -30.06 -9.05 -4.86
CA THR A 11 -29.46 -8.05 -5.78
C THR A 11 -28.30 -7.31 -5.09
N SER A 12 -27.10 -7.48 -5.66
CA SER A 12 -25.87 -6.68 -5.57
C SER A 12 -25.62 -5.80 -4.34
N LEU A 13 -24.90 -6.34 -3.35
CA LEU A 13 -23.94 -5.59 -2.56
C LEU A 13 -22.60 -6.32 -2.71
N ARG A 14 -21.71 -5.79 -3.57
CA ARG A 14 -20.39 -6.38 -3.76
C ARG A 14 -19.56 -6.10 -2.51
N HIS A 15 -19.15 -7.19 -1.88
CA HIS A 15 -18.31 -7.29 -0.70
C HIS A 15 -17.02 -6.48 -0.86
N ALA A 16 -16.65 -5.70 0.16
CA ALA A 16 -15.25 -5.43 0.44
C ALA A 16 -14.60 -6.76 0.85
N SER A 17 -13.65 -7.25 0.06
CA SER A 17 -12.92 -8.48 0.37
C SER A 17 -11.70 -8.13 1.22
N PHE A 18 -11.78 -8.39 2.53
CA PHE A 18 -10.60 -8.43 3.38
C PHE A 18 -9.80 -9.69 3.04
N ILE A 19 -8.68 -9.54 2.34
CA ILE A 19 -7.74 -10.66 2.12
C ILE A 19 -6.82 -10.71 3.33
N SER A 20 -7.00 -11.74 4.16
CA SER A 20 -6.05 -12.08 5.21
C SER A 20 -4.68 -12.34 4.59
N ALA A 21 -3.63 -11.74 5.15
CA ALA A 21 -2.23 -11.90 4.71
C ALA A 21 -1.78 -13.37 4.63
N SER A 22 -2.49 -14.31 5.26
CA SER A 22 -2.22 -15.75 5.17
C SER A 22 -2.47 -16.39 3.79
N THR A 23 -3.08 -15.67 2.84
CA THR A 23 -3.36 -16.21 1.48
C THR A 23 -2.35 -15.74 0.41
N LEU A 24 -1.48 -14.76 0.74
CA LEU A 24 -0.44 -14.25 -0.17
C LEU A 24 0.93 -14.43 0.48
N HIS A 25 1.86 -15.10 -0.21
CA HIS A 25 3.25 -15.15 0.23
C HIS A 25 3.94 -13.83 -0.15
N PHE A 26 4.45 -13.10 0.85
CA PHE A 26 5.09 -11.80 0.68
C PHE A 26 6.61 -11.91 0.74
N ASN A 27 7.29 -11.34 -0.25
CA ASN A 27 8.73 -11.09 -0.22
C ASN A 27 8.97 -9.59 -0.39
N GLN A 28 9.49 -8.96 0.65
CA GLN A 28 9.93 -7.57 0.65
C GLN A 28 11.44 -7.55 0.40
N LEU A 29 11.87 -6.83 -0.64
CA LEU A 29 13.28 -6.59 -0.91
C LEU A 29 13.63 -5.16 -0.52
N HIS A 30 14.60 -5.00 0.37
CA HIS A 30 15.19 -3.69 0.68
C HIS A 30 16.18 -3.35 -0.42
N ALA A 31 15.88 -2.33 -1.22
CA ALA A 31 16.75 -1.85 -2.28
C ALA A 31 17.56 -0.65 -1.79
N SER A 32 18.85 -0.60 -2.12
CA SER A 32 19.67 0.60 -1.91
C SER A 32 19.08 1.79 -2.67
N ALA A 33 19.27 3.01 -2.15
CA ALA A 33 18.78 4.28 -2.71
C ALA A 33 19.17 4.52 -4.19
N THR A 34 20.15 3.80 -4.72
CA THR A 34 20.53 3.83 -6.13
C THR A 34 20.05 2.56 -6.83
N TYR A 35 19.32 2.72 -7.95
CA TYR A 35 18.92 1.63 -8.83
C TYR A 35 20.15 0.90 -9.37
N MET A 36 20.28 -0.39 -9.05
CA MET A 36 21.41 -1.22 -9.49
C MET A 36 20.96 -2.32 -10.45
N PRO A 37 21.76 -2.66 -11.48
CA PRO A 37 21.47 -3.77 -12.40
C PRO A 37 21.24 -5.13 -11.72
N GLN A 38 21.77 -5.34 -10.50
CA GLN A 38 21.55 -6.61 -9.78
C GLN A 38 20.12 -6.75 -9.22
N GLN A 39 19.45 -5.64 -8.90
CA GLN A 39 18.05 -5.67 -8.45
C GLN A 39 17.11 -6.00 -9.61
N HIS A 40 17.47 -5.59 -10.83
CA HIS A 40 16.81 -5.99 -12.07
C HIS A 40 16.84 -7.52 -12.25
N ILE A 41 17.97 -8.17 -11.94
CA ILE A 41 18.13 -9.63 -12.08
C ILE A 41 17.27 -10.36 -11.04
N SER A 42 17.29 -9.98 -9.77
CA SER A 42 16.53 -10.68 -8.73
C SER A 42 15.01 -10.59 -8.93
N THR A 43 14.50 -9.44 -9.38
CA THR A 43 13.06 -9.22 -9.59
C THR A 43 12.53 -9.93 -10.84
N THR A 44 13.31 -9.95 -11.93
CA THR A 44 12.98 -10.72 -13.14
C THR A 44 12.97 -12.23 -12.90
N HIS A 45 13.91 -12.75 -12.11
CA HIS A 45 13.92 -14.16 -11.72
C HIS A 45 12.67 -14.54 -10.92
N PHE A 46 12.21 -13.66 -10.01
CA PHE A 46 10.98 -13.88 -9.25
C PHE A 46 9.74 -14.02 -10.15
N ASN A 47 9.60 -13.13 -11.14
CA ASN A 47 8.46 -13.17 -12.07
C ASN A 47 8.50 -14.37 -13.02
N HIS A 48 9.70 -14.90 -13.31
CA HIS A 48 9.85 -16.02 -14.25
C HIS A 48 9.58 -17.40 -13.61
N GLN A 49 9.63 -17.50 -12.28
CA GLN A 49 9.48 -18.79 -11.56
C GLN A 49 8.03 -19.22 -11.30
N HIS A 50 7.04 -18.48 -11.77
CA HIS A 50 5.63 -18.74 -11.47
C HIS A 50 4.99 -19.65 -12.54
N ASP A 51 4.52 -20.84 -12.14
CA ASP A 51 3.72 -21.73 -13.00
C ASP A 51 2.23 -21.70 -12.58
N SER A 52 1.36 -22.26 -13.42
CA SER A 52 -0.10 -22.26 -13.21
C SER A 52 -0.58 -23.04 -11.96
N THR A 53 0.31 -23.74 -11.26
CA THR A 53 0.03 -24.54 -10.06
C THR A 53 0.41 -23.83 -8.76
N THR A 54 1.16 -22.73 -8.83
CA THR A 54 1.54 -21.93 -7.66
C THR A 54 0.52 -20.81 -7.36
N PRO A 55 0.19 -20.54 -6.08
CA PRO A 55 -0.67 -19.41 -5.71
C PRO A 55 -0.05 -18.08 -6.17
N PRO A 56 -0.86 -17.09 -6.62
CA PRO A 56 -0.34 -15.80 -7.07
C PRO A 56 0.57 -15.17 -6.01
N THR A 57 1.80 -14.84 -6.39
CA THR A 57 2.77 -14.18 -5.52
C THR A 57 2.92 -12.73 -5.93
N VAL A 58 2.87 -11.81 -4.96
CA VAL A 58 3.09 -10.39 -5.20
C VAL A 58 4.50 -10.02 -4.75
N LEU A 59 5.22 -9.30 -5.60
CA LEU A 59 6.53 -8.74 -5.32
C LEU A 59 6.42 -7.23 -5.13
N MET A 60 6.82 -6.77 -3.96
CA MET A 60 6.92 -5.35 -3.62
C MET A 60 8.36 -5.02 -3.25
N VAL A 61 8.79 -3.81 -3.58
CA VAL A 61 10.15 -3.36 -3.27
C VAL A 61 10.11 -2.10 -2.42
N GLU A 62 10.96 -2.08 -1.41
CA GLU A 62 11.11 -0.94 -0.52
C GLU A 62 12.29 -0.10 -0.99
N VAL A 63 12.01 1.14 -1.37
CA VAL A 63 13.00 2.11 -1.82
C VAL A 63 12.61 3.51 -1.36
N TYR A 64 13.54 4.18 -0.69
CA TYR A 64 13.46 5.60 -0.38
C TYR A 64 14.35 6.34 -1.38
N SER A 65 13.73 7.02 -2.35
CA SER A 65 14.43 7.80 -3.39
C SER A 65 13.46 8.81 -4.03
N GLU A 66 13.98 9.61 -4.95
CA GLU A 66 13.18 10.51 -5.80
C GLU A 66 12.19 9.72 -6.67
N VAL A 67 11.06 10.36 -7.02
CA VAL A 67 9.95 9.70 -7.71
C VAL A 67 10.39 9.02 -9.01
N GLU A 68 11.30 9.63 -9.77
CA GLU A 68 11.80 9.08 -11.04
C GLU A 68 12.55 7.76 -10.86
N ASP A 69 13.25 7.57 -9.74
CA ASP A 69 13.95 6.33 -9.43
C ASP A 69 13.00 5.27 -8.87
N VAL A 70 12.04 5.67 -8.04
CA VAL A 70 10.99 4.78 -7.53
C VAL A 70 10.20 4.17 -8.69
N MET A 71 9.80 4.98 -9.69
CA MET A 71 9.00 4.50 -10.82
C MET A 71 9.71 3.45 -11.69
N ARG A 72 11.05 3.44 -11.73
CA ARG A 72 11.82 2.42 -12.47
C ARG A 72 11.56 1.01 -11.96
N TYR A 73 11.15 0.85 -10.70
CA TYR A 73 10.86 -0.46 -10.12
C TYR A 73 9.54 -1.07 -10.57
N TYR A 74 8.66 -0.32 -11.25
CA TYR A 74 7.55 -0.92 -12.00
C TYR A 74 8.01 -1.69 -13.25
N GLY A 75 9.25 -1.45 -13.69
CA GLY A 75 9.77 -1.95 -14.96
C GLY A 75 9.29 -1.12 -16.16
N ASN A 76 9.38 -1.71 -17.34
CA ASN A 76 8.95 -1.12 -18.61
C ASN A 76 8.25 -2.18 -19.48
N ASP A 77 7.89 -1.83 -20.71
CA ASP A 77 7.17 -2.73 -21.64
C ASP A 77 7.94 -4.01 -21.97
N SER A 78 9.28 -3.98 -21.89
CA SER A 78 10.12 -5.15 -22.17
C SER A 78 10.37 -6.01 -20.94
N VAL A 79 10.37 -5.41 -19.74
CA VAL A 79 10.72 -6.10 -18.50
C VAL A 79 9.85 -5.62 -17.35
N SER A 80 9.00 -6.51 -16.83
CA SER A 80 8.27 -6.29 -15.58
C SER A 80 9.16 -6.61 -14.37
N LEU A 81 9.25 -5.68 -13.42
CA LEU A 81 10.04 -5.82 -12.20
C LEU A 81 9.11 -6.08 -10.99
N ALA A 82 8.90 -5.11 -10.10
CA ALA A 82 7.94 -5.26 -9.01
C ALA A 82 6.50 -5.09 -9.49
N HIS A 83 5.54 -5.67 -8.76
CA HIS A 83 4.12 -5.36 -8.96
C HIS A 83 3.85 -3.90 -8.62
N PHE A 84 4.46 -3.42 -7.53
CA PHE A 84 4.62 -2.00 -7.22
C PHE A 84 5.76 -1.79 -6.21
N PRO A 85 6.51 -0.67 -6.28
CA PRO A 85 7.31 -0.19 -5.17
C PRO A 85 6.42 0.41 -4.07
N PHE A 86 6.85 0.37 -2.81
CA PHE A 86 6.13 1.05 -1.74
C PHE A 86 6.09 2.58 -1.98
N ASN A 87 4.90 3.17 -1.82
CA ASN A 87 4.70 4.61 -1.95
C ASN A 87 4.82 5.30 -0.58
N PHE A 88 6.01 5.82 -0.26
CA PHE A 88 6.27 6.52 1.00
C PHE A 88 6.10 8.05 0.94
N PHE A 89 5.76 8.63 -0.21
CA PHE A 89 5.69 10.10 -0.33
C PHE A 89 4.65 10.72 0.60
N MET A 90 3.51 10.06 0.81
CA MET A 90 2.52 10.49 1.79
C MET A 90 3.02 10.34 3.24
N LEU A 91 3.72 9.24 3.54
CA LEU A 91 4.34 9.02 4.84
C LEU A 91 5.37 10.11 5.19
N GLU A 92 6.22 10.47 4.24
CA GLU A 92 7.32 11.43 4.43
C GLU A 92 6.83 12.88 4.51
N ALA A 93 5.90 13.27 3.63
CA ALA A 93 5.37 14.62 3.59
C ALA A 93 4.45 14.93 4.79
N LEU A 94 3.66 13.96 5.25
CA LEU A 94 2.71 14.15 6.35
C LEU A 94 3.37 13.84 7.71
N ASN A 95 4.32 14.70 8.11
CA ASN A 95 5.15 14.49 9.31
C ASN A 95 5.00 15.55 10.42
N ASN A 96 4.39 16.70 10.14
CA ASN A 96 4.27 17.81 11.09
C ASN A 96 2.85 18.40 11.07
N ARG A 97 2.11 18.21 12.17
CA ARG A 97 0.73 18.71 12.29
C ARG A 97 0.61 20.22 12.13
N SER A 98 1.60 20.99 12.58
CA SER A 98 1.50 22.45 12.60
C SER A 98 1.60 23.09 11.21
N THR A 99 2.22 22.39 10.26
CA THR A 99 2.43 22.86 8.89
C THR A 99 1.57 22.13 7.87
N LEU A 100 0.94 21.02 8.26
CA LEU A 100 0.12 20.20 7.38
C LEU A 100 -1.09 20.96 6.83
N THR A 101 -1.28 20.91 5.52
CA THR A 101 -2.42 21.44 4.79
C THR A 101 -3.05 20.38 3.89
N GLY A 102 -4.25 20.67 3.37
CA GLY A 102 -4.87 19.83 2.35
C GLY A 102 -4.09 19.77 1.03
N TYR A 103 -3.23 20.75 0.75
CA TYR A 103 -2.38 20.75 -0.44
C TYR A 103 -1.30 19.66 -0.35
N ASP A 104 -0.73 19.41 0.82
CA ASP A 104 0.29 18.37 0.99
C ASP A 104 -0.27 16.97 0.67
N ILE A 105 -1.51 16.70 1.09
CA ILE A 105 -2.22 15.46 0.76
C ILE A 105 -2.48 15.38 -0.75
N LYS A 106 -3.02 16.45 -1.35
CA LYS A 106 -3.29 16.50 -2.79
C LYS A 106 -2.01 16.30 -3.61
N ASP A 107 -0.94 16.99 -3.24
CA ASP A 107 0.28 17.04 -4.05
C ASP A 107 1.05 15.73 -3.95
N THR A 108 1.01 15.01 -2.83
CA THR A 108 1.54 13.64 -2.74
C THR A 108 0.73 12.63 -3.56
N ILE A 109 -0.60 12.79 -3.64
CA ILE A 109 -1.45 11.97 -4.52
C ILE A 109 -1.11 12.24 -5.99
N SER A 110 -1.06 13.52 -6.39
CA SER A 110 -0.71 13.93 -7.75
C SER A 110 0.69 13.47 -8.13
N LEU A 111 1.69 13.64 -7.25
CA LEU A 111 3.07 13.20 -7.49
C LEU A 111 3.15 11.73 -7.92
N TRP A 112 2.43 10.85 -7.23
CA TRP A 112 2.42 9.44 -7.59
C TRP A 112 1.67 9.18 -8.90
N LEU A 113 0.45 9.68 -9.02
CA LEU A 113 -0.42 9.38 -10.17
C LEU A 113 0.10 9.98 -11.48
N ASP A 114 0.76 11.14 -11.43
CA ASP A 114 1.30 11.82 -12.61
C ASP A 114 2.60 11.19 -13.12
N ASN A 115 3.35 10.48 -12.25
CA ASN A 115 4.63 9.84 -12.60
C ASN A 115 4.53 8.33 -12.81
N MET A 116 3.49 7.69 -12.27
CA MET A 116 3.32 6.24 -12.39
C MET A 116 3.17 5.83 -13.86
N PRO A 117 3.91 4.80 -14.34
CA PRO A 117 3.77 4.35 -15.72
C PRO A 117 2.32 3.90 -16.01
N GLU A 118 1.87 4.15 -17.24
CA GLU A 118 0.51 3.83 -17.66
C GLU A 118 0.17 2.35 -17.43
N GLY A 119 -1.04 2.09 -16.95
CA GLY A 119 -1.52 0.73 -16.68
C GLY A 119 -0.93 0.06 -15.43
N LYS A 120 -0.05 0.72 -14.67
CA LYS A 120 0.45 0.20 -13.39
C LYS A 120 -0.51 0.46 -12.22
N TRP A 121 -0.32 -0.28 -11.13
CA TRP A 121 -1.21 -0.27 -9.96
C TRP A 121 -0.60 0.54 -8.81
N PRO A 122 -1.28 1.57 -8.28
CA PRO A 122 -0.76 2.37 -7.17
C PRO A 122 -0.98 1.72 -5.80
N ASN A 123 -0.27 2.23 -4.79
CA ASN A 123 -0.45 1.88 -3.38
C ASN A 123 -0.28 3.13 -2.49
N TRP A 124 -0.75 3.05 -1.24
CA TRP A 124 -0.76 4.17 -0.29
C TRP A 124 -0.35 3.72 1.10
N VAL A 125 0.70 4.33 1.65
CA VAL A 125 1.28 4.00 2.96
C VAL A 125 1.22 5.22 3.87
N LEU A 126 0.65 5.07 5.07
CA LEU A 126 0.62 6.12 6.10
C LEU A 126 1.63 5.90 7.23
N GLY A 127 2.13 4.67 7.38
CA GLY A 127 3.00 4.27 8.47
C GLY A 127 3.74 2.97 8.16
N ASN A 128 4.84 2.78 8.88
CA ASN A 128 5.63 1.56 8.88
C ASN A 128 6.40 1.46 10.21
N HIS A 129 7.33 0.52 10.31
CA HIS A 129 8.11 0.26 11.52
C HIS A 129 9.29 1.22 11.73
N ASP A 130 9.68 1.99 10.70
CA ASP A 130 10.80 2.93 10.76
C ASP A 130 10.37 4.36 11.11
N ASN A 131 9.09 4.68 10.93
CA ASN A 131 8.54 6.01 11.11
C ASN A 131 7.55 6.05 12.28
N GLY A 132 7.59 7.14 13.07
CA GLY A 132 6.66 7.32 14.20
C GLY A 132 5.21 7.27 13.74
N ARG A 133 4.27 6.77 14.55
CA ARG A 133 2.89 6.50 14.16
C ARG A 133 2.10 7.76 13.80
N VAL A 134 1.10 7.64 12.92
CA VAL A 134 0.22 8.76 12.50
C VAL A 134 -0.36 9.54 13.68
N ALA A 135 -0.86 8.83 14.70
CA ALA A 135 -1.43 9.47 15.90
C ALA A 135 -0.39 10.32 16.65
N SER A 136 0.88 9.90 16.68
CA SER A 136 1.98 10.66 17.28
C SER A 136 2.41 11.84 16.41
N ARG A 137 2.56 11.65 15.09
CA ARG A 137 3.05 12.68 14.16
C ARG A 137 2.02 13.79 13.97
N LEU A 138 0.74 13.42 13.83
CA LEU A 138 -0.32 14.29 13.33
C LEU A 138 -1.49 14.49 14.29
N GLY A 139 -1.56 13.72 15.38
CA GLY A 139 -2.69 13.74 16.31
C GLY A 139 -3.77 12.72 15.96
N LYS A 140 -4.50 12.28 16.98
CA LYS A 140 -5.50 11.21 16.87
C LYS A 140 -6.69 11.57 15.97
N ASP A 141 -7.02 12.86 15.89
CA ASP A 141 -8.08 13.37 15.01
C ASP A 141 -7.77 13.21 13.51
N MET A 142 -6.49 13.10 13.12
CA MET A 142 -6.11 12.84 11.73
C MET A 142 -6.15 11.37 11.34
N VAL A 143 -6.18 10.45 12.32
CA VAL A 143 -6.13 9.00 12.05
C VAL A 143 -7.30 8.57 11.17
N ASP A 144 -8.53 8.91 11.58
CA ASP A 144 -9.73 8.53 10.82
C ASP A 144 -9.75 9.20 9.45
N ALA A 145 -9.38 10.49 9.39
CA ALA A 145 -9.36 11.26 8.15
C ALA A 145 -8.39 10.65 7.11
N LEU A 146 -7.16 10.35 7.51
CA LEU A 146 -6.15 9.79 6.60
C LEU A 146 -6.46 8.34 6.22
N ASN A 147 -6.96 7.53 7.16
CA ASN A 147 -7.44 6.18 6.84
C ASN A 147 -8.58 6.22 5.81
N MET A 148 -9.54 7.13 5.95
CA MET A 148 -10.59 7.31 4.94
C MET A 148 -10.00 7.70 3.58
N VAL A 149 -9.03 8.62 3.54
CA VAL A 149 -8.38 9.02 2.28
C VAL A 149 -7.75 7.82 1.59
N VAL A 150 -6.86 7.08 2.25
CA VAL A 150 -6.15 5.94 1.60
C VAL A 150 -7.09 4.79 1.23
N LEU A 151 -8.18 4.60 1.99
CA LEU A 151 -9.22 3.62 1.66
C LEU A 151 -10.14 4.06 0.52
N LEU A 152 -10.11 5.33 0.09
CA LEU A 152 -10.92 5.83 -1.03
C LEU A 152 -10.11 6.08 -2.30
N LEU A 153 -8.79 6.14 -2.18
CA LEU A 153 -7.90 6.27 -3.33
C LEU A 153 -7.85 4.99 -4.17
N PRO A 154 -7.61 5.09 -5.49
CA PRO A 154 -7.44 3.93 -6.35
C PRO A 154 -6.20 3.14 -5.94
N GLY A 155 -6.24 1.81 -6.07
CA GLY A 155 -5.09 0.96 -5.78
C GLY A 155 -5.18 0.25 -4.44
N THR A 156 -4.02 0.09 -3.80
CA THR A 156 -3.84 -0.72 -2.59
C THR A 156 -3.49 0.14 -1.36
N PRO A 157 -4.42 0.40 -0.43
CA PRO A 157 -4.06 0.86 0.91
C PRO A 157 -3.24 -0.20 1.67
N LEU A 158 -2.13 0.24 2.26
CA LEU A 158 -1.25 -0.56 3.10
C LEU A 158 -1.25 0.02 4.52
N THR A 159 -1.91 -0.68 5.43
CA THR A 159 -2.09 -0.23 6.81
C THR A 159 -1.09 -0.90 7.74
N TYR A 160 -0.34 -0.11 8.49
CA TYR A 160 0.55 -0.60 9.55
C TYR A 160 -0.25 -0.90 10.82
N ASN A 161 0.04 -2.03 11.46
CA ASN A 161 -0.69 -2.48 12.64
C ASN A 161 -0.85 -1.36 13.68
N GLY A 162 -2.07 -1.18 14.19
CA GLY A 162 -2.40 -0.16 15.17
C GLY A 162 -2.84 1.17 14.58
N GLU A 163 -2.70 1.41 13.28
CA GLU A 163 -3.30 2.58 12.60
C GLU A 163 -4.83 2.50 12.59
N GLU A 164 -5.40 1.30 12.50
CA GLU A 164 -6.83 1.03 12.51
C GLU A 164 -7.52 1.38 13.85
N ILE A 165 -6.73 1.54 14.92
CA ILE A 165 -7.21 1.94 16.26
C ILE A 165 -6.57 3.25 16.76
N GLY A 166 -5.76 3.91 15.93
CA GLY A 166 -5.08 5.17 16.27
C GLY A 166 -4.11 5.03 17.44
N THR A 167 -3.21 4.06 17.34
CA THR A 167 -2.15 3.77 18.33
C THR A 167 -1.05 4.85 18.28
N TYR A 168 -0.57 5.28 19.44
CA TYR A 168 0.59 6.16 19.60
C TYR A 168 1.89 5.36 19.67
N ASP A 169 3.02 6.03 19.47
CA ASP A 169 4.34 5.42 19.68
C ASP A 169 4.48 4.94 21.12
N SER A 170 5.10 3.78 21.28
CA SER A 170 5.43 3.21 22.57
C SER A 170 6.95 3.08 22.70
N GLN A 171 7.49 3.19 23.91
CA GLN A 171 8.94 3.21 24.13
C GLN A 171 9.66 1.88 23.82
N ASN A 172 8.95 0.83 23.41
CA ASN A 172 9.54 -0.47 23.05
C ASN A 172 9.28 -0.79 21.57
N HIS A 173 10.31 -0.59 20.74
CA HIS A 173 10.29 -0.77 19.29
C HIS A 173 10.38 -2.24 18.86
N SER A 174 9.49 -3.11 19.34
CA SER A 174 9.44 -4.48 18.80
C SER A 174 8.01 -4.99 18.70
N ILE A 175 7.45 -4.88 17.50
CA ILE A 175 6.31 -5.68 17.09
C ILE A 175 6.43 -5.95 15.59
N PHE A 176 6.23 -7.22 15.23
CA PHE A 176 6.25 -7.78 13.88
C PHE A 176 5.52 -6.89 12.86
N THR A 177 6.15 -6.66 11.72
CA THR A 177 5.54 -6.00 10.56
C THR A 177 4.39 -6.87 10.03
N LEU A 178 3.16 -6.38 10.18
CA LEU A 178 2.00 -6.89 9.46
C LEU A 178 1.36 -5.70 8.73
N PHE A 179 1.36 -5.77 7.39
CA PHE A 179 0.53 -4.89 6.56
C PHE A 179 -0.84 -5.54 6.39
N LEU A 180 -1.91 -4.81 6.68
CA LEU A 180 -3.25 -5.16 6.21
C LEU A 180 -3.43 -4.58 4.81
N ILE A 181 -3.83 -5.44 3.87
CA ILE A 181 -4.10 -5.08 2.48
C ILE A 181 -5.61 -5.05 2.27
N SER A 182 -6.15 -3.88 1.92
CA SER A 182 -7.49 -3.78 1.32
C SER A 182 -7.33 -3.50 -0.17
N GLN A 183 -8.17 -4.10 -1.02
CA GLN A 183 -8.17 -3.85 -2.47
C GLN A 183 -9.46 -3.11 -2.82
N ASN A 184 -9.33 -1.89 -3.37
CA ASN A 184 -10.47 -1.14 -3.87
C ASN A 184 -10.53 -1.23 -5.40
N TYR A 185 -11.53 -1.95 -5.91
CA TYR A 185 -11.81 -1.97 -7.34
C TYR A 185 -12.71 -0.78 -7.71
N VAL A 186 -12.14 0.29 -8.24
CA VAL A 186 -12.90 1.30 -8.99
C VAL A 186 -12.66 1.03 -10.47
N LYS A 187 -13.63 0.42 -11.15
CA LYS A 187 -13.63 0.40 -12.62
C LYS A 187 -14.02 1.79 -13.12
N LEU A 188 -13.06 2.50 -13.70
CA LEU A 188 -13.36 3.66 -14.54
C LEU A 188 -13.82 3.10 -15.89
N ASN A 189 -15.06 3.45 -16.28
CA ASN A 189 -15.65 3.12 -17.58
C ASN A 189 -15.22 4.14 -18.64
#